data_AF-A0A8S3ZZW6-F1
#
_entry.id   AF-A0A8S3ZZW6-F1
#
_cell.length_a   1.000
_cell.length_b   1.000
_cell.length_c   1.000
_cell.angle_alpha   90.00
_cell.angle_beta   90.00
_cell.angle_gamma   90.00
#
_symmetry.space_group_name_H-M   'P 1'
#
loop_
_entity.id
_entity.type
_entity.pdbx_description
1 polymer ?
#
loop_
_entity_poly.entity_id
_entity_poly.type
_entity_poly.pdbx_seq_one_letter_code
_entity_poly.pdbx_strand_id
1 'polypeptide(L)' 'VIEHIKRCRHLRRPHKCPESVYKVMLGCWRVSPQERLSMKEIYKLLTDDLLSNQHEYLDILP' A
#
# COMPACT_ATOMS: atom_id res chain seq x y z
N VAL A 1 2.24 -14.65 -17.32
CA VAL A 1 2.35 -13.44 -16.48
C VAL A 1 1.71 -12.21 -17.13
N ILE A 2 2.12 -11.81 -18.34
CA ILE A 2 1.61 -10.61 -19.04
C ILE A 2 0.08 -10.63 -19.27
N GLU A 3 -0.51 -11.80 -19.53
CA GLU A 3 -1.95 -11.92 -19.85
C GLU A 3 -2.88 -11.61 -18.67
N HIS A 4 -2.44 -11.82 -17.42
CA HIS A 4 -3.25 -11.50 -16.24
C HIS A 4 -3.25 -10.01 -15.91
N ILE A 5 -2.12 -9.34 -16.16
CA ILE A 5 -1.99 -7.89 -16.02
C ILE A 5 -2.86 -7.19 -17.08
N LYS A 6 -2.87 -7.67 -18.32
CA LYS A 6 -3.72 -7.15 -19.41
C LYS A 6 -5.22 -7.20 -19.11
N ARG A 7 -5.68 -8.07 -18.21
CA ARG A 7 -7.09 -8.22 -17.82
C ARG A 7 -7.47 -7.44 -16.56
N CYS A 8 -6.59 -6.57 -16.04
CA CYS A 8 -6.81 -5.80 -14.80
C CYS A 8 -7.29 -6.66 -13.61
N ARG A 9 -6.84 -7.92 -13.54
CA ARG A 9 -7.18 -8.77 -12.40
C ARG A 9 -6.20 -8.46 -11.27
N HIS A 10 -6.66 -7.71 -10.28
CA HIS A 10 -5.90 -7.50 -9.05
C HIS A 10 -5.66 -8.82 -8.33
N LEU A 11 -4.54 -8.89 -7.60
CA LEU A 11 -4.23 -10.02 -6.74
C LEU A 11 -5.28 -10.11 -5.63
N ARG A 12 -5.70 -11.32 -5.27
CA ARG A 12 -6.64 -11.54 -4.15
C ARG A 12 -5.95 -11.24 -2.81
N ARG A 13 -6.73 -10.81 -1.82
CA ARG A 13 -6.24 -10.59 -0.45
C ARG A 13 -5.66 -11.89 0.13
N PRO A 14 -4.40 -11.90 0.60
CA PRO A 14 -3.85 -13.03 1.34
C PRO A 14 -4.60 -13.25 2.67
N HIS A 15 -4.68 -14.50 3.15
CA HIS A 15 -5.40 -14.82 4.39
C HIS A 15 -4.93 -13.97 5.60
N LYS A 16 -3.61 -13.84 5.78
CA LYS A 16 -3.02 -13.12 6.93
C LYS A 16 -2.92 -11.61 6.73
N CYS A 17 -3.37 -11.08 5.58
CA CYS A 17 -3.27 -9.66 5.29
C CYS A 17 -4.44 -8.90 5.94
N PRO A 18 -4.19 -7.90 6.81
CA PRO A 18 -5.25 -7.06 7.33
C PRO A 18 -6.03 -6.36 6.22
N GLU A 19 -7.32 -6.11 6.44
CA GLU A 19 -8.18 -5.48 5.43
C GLU A 19 -7.69 -4.07 5.06
N SER A 20 -7.24 -3.29 6.05
CA SER A 20 -6.64 -1.96 5.88
C SER A 20 -5.47 -1.97 4.91
N VAL A 21 -4.52 -2.88 5.10
CA VAL A 21 -3.35 -3.03 4.22
C VAL A 21 -3.77 -3.40 2.81
N TYR A 22 -4.75 -4.29 2.68
CA TYR A 22 -5.25 -4.66 1.35
C TYR A 22 -5.98 -3.50 0.66
N LYS A 23 -6.66 -2.62 1.39
CA LYS A 23 -7.24 -1.38 0.83
C LYS A 23 -6.15 -0.45 0.29
N VAL A 24 -5.00 -0.34 0.97
CA VAL A 24 -3.83 0.38 0.44
C VAL A 24 -3.37 -0.24 -0.88
N MET A 25 -3.23 -1.57 -0.96
CA MET A 25 -2.86 -2.27 -2.20
C MET A 25 -3.84 -1.97 -3.35
N LEU A 26 -5.15 -2.02 -3.09
CA LEU A 26 -6.18 -1.69 -4.08
C LEU A 26 -6.10 -0.22 -4.55
N GLY A 27 -5.78 0.70 -3.64
CA GLY A 27 -5.53 2.09 -3.98
C GLY A 27 -4.31 2.27 -4.90
N CYS A 28 -3.24 1.50 -4.68
CA CYS A 28 -2.06 1.50 -5.56
C CYS A 28 -2.34 0.89 -6.94
N TRP A 29 -3.26 -0.07 -7.03
CA TRP A 29 -3.59 -0.78 -8.28
C TRP A 29 -4.72 -0.14 -9.09
N ARG A 30 -5.11 1.10 -8.81
CA ARG A 30 -6.08 1.82 -9.64
C ARG A 30 -5.62 1.85 -11.10
N VAL A 31 -6.57 1.54 -12.00
CA VAL A 31 -6.35 1.47 -13.45
C VAL A 31 -5.84 2.82 -13.96
N SER A 32 -6.53 3.89 -13.57
CA SER A 32 -6.14 5.27 -13.84
C SER A 32 -5.00 5.69 -12.90
N PRO A 33 -3.82 6.08 -13.42
CA PRO A 33 -2.70 6.54 -12.59
C PRO A 33 -3.05 7.69 -11.65
N GLN A 34 -3.95 8.58 -12.08
CA GLN A 34 -4.37 9.78 -11.35
C GLN A 34 -5.28 9.45 -10.16
N GLU A 35 -5.88 8.27 -10.15
CA GLU A 35 -6.70 7.79 -9.02
C GLU A 35 -5.88 7.00 -7.98
N ARG A 36 -4.60 6.72 -8.28
CA ARG A 36 -3.74 5.99 -7.34
C ARG A 36 -3.47 6.85 -6.11
N LEU A 37 -3.38 6.20 -4.96
CA LEU A 37 -2.97 6.86 -3.72
C LEU A 37 -1.59 7.52 -3.91
N SER A 38 -1.47 8.75 -3.42
CA SER A 38 -0.18 9.42 -3.33
C SER A 38 0.70 8.76 -2.27
N MET A 39 2.02 8.92 -2.39
CA MET A 39 2.97 8.39 -1.40
C MET A 39 2.69 8.95 0.01
N LYS A 40 2.21 10.19 0.11
CA LYS A 40 1.83 10.81 1.39
C LYS A 40 0.62 10.11 2.03
N GLU A 41 -0.40 9.78 1.24
CA GLU A 41 -1.58 9.05 1.73
C GLU A 41 -1.21 7.61 2.12
N ILE A 42 -0.37 6.93 1.32
CA ILE A 42 0.12 5.60 1.63
C ILE A 42 0.88 5.60 2.95
N TYR A 43 1.82 6.54 3.14
CA TYR A 43 2.58 6.68 4.38
C TYR A 43 1.64 6.82 5.58
N LYS A 44 0.69 7.77 5.51
CA LYS A 44 -0.28 8.02 6.58
C LYS A 44 -1.10 6.77 6.92
N LEU A 45 -1.65 6.09 5.92
CA LEU A 45 -2.47 4.89 6.15
C LEU A 45 -1.67 3.75 6.79
N LEU A 46 -0.41 3.57 6.37
CA LEU A 46 0.45 2.54 6.93
C LEU A 46 0.91 2.90 8.35
N THR A 47 1.16 4.17 8.65
CA THR A 47 1.54 4.61 10.00
C THR A 47 0.37 4.52 10.97
N ASP A 48 -0.82 4.93 10.54
CA ASP A 48 -2.00 4.97 11.39
C ASP A 48 -2.51 3.55 11.72
N ASP A 49 -2.47 2.61 10.75
CA ASP A 49 -3.03 1.26 10.93
C ASP A 49 -2.02 0.17 11.38
N LEU A 50 -0.70 0.35 11.16
CA LEU A 50 0.28 -0.71 11.41
C LEU A 50 1.33 -0.39 12.48
N LEU A 51 1.47 0.87 12.88
CA LEU A 51 2.61 1.29 13.68
C LEU A 51 2.20 1.66 15.10
N SER A 52 1.88 0.63 15.89
CA SER A 52 1.87 0.73 17.36
C SER A 52 3.29 0.71 17.96
N ASN A 53 4.32 0.41 17.16
CA ASN A 53 5.73 0.31 17.56
C ASN A 53 6.63 0.95 16.49
N GLN A 54 6.61 2.28 16.36
CA GLN A 54 7.60 2.94 15.51
C GLN A 54 8.97 2.90 16.20
N HIS A 55 9.96 2.33 15.52
CA HIS A 55 11.35 2.71 15.77
C HIS A 55 11.55 4.10 15.16
N GLU A 56 11.91 5.06 15.99
CA GLU A 56 12.25 6.41 15.55
C GLU A 56 13.43 6.34 14.58
N TYR A 57 13.26 6.91 13.39
CA TYR A 57 14.37 7.05 12.46
C TYR A 57 15.28 8.15 12.99
N LEU A 58 16.42 7.77 13.56
CA LEU A 58 17.43 8.72 14.01
C LEU A 58 18.28 9.15 12.82
N ASP A 59 18.14 10.41 12.43
CA ASP A 59 19.03 11.06 11.47
C ASP A 59 20.43 11.23 12.09
N ILE A 60 21.26 10.19 11.97
CA ILE A 60 22.66 10.20 12.42
C ILE A 60 23.62 10.84 11.40
N LEU A 61 23.10 11.73 10.54
CA LEU A 61 23.92 12.47 9.58
C LEU A 61 24.54 13.70 10.29
N PRO A 62 25.87 13.85 10.28
CA PRO A 62 26.57 14.98 10.91
C PRO A 62 26.33 16.31 10.18
#